data_AF-A0AAN6LLL8-F1
#
_entry.id   AF-A0AAN6LLL8-F1
#
_cell.length_a   1.000
_cell.length_b   1.000
_cell.length_c   1.000
_cell.angle_alpha   90.00
_cell.angle_beta   90.00
_cell.angle_gamma   90.00
#
_symmetry.space_group_name_H-M   'P 1'
#
loop_
_entity.id
_entity.type
_entity.pdbx_description
1 polymer ?
#
loop_
_entity_poly.entity_id
_entity_poly.type
_entity_poly.pdbx_seq_one_letter_code
_entity_poly.pdbx_strand_id
1 'polypeptide(L)'
;MALPNIWHRRKVAETAARSCDVCHKPSSSVLITPDKKDFFYICPAHLKDRGFCSPIIDEEEVAARKKKEAMDREIEKVKQEYEEKMKRKKEKEKEKKDEGGKKDKDKDKDKKKEDEEDKKAEKEKDDKIKSIQTGGSEANPDDAPRIFALHKNFYQMRIDRIRNMEIARRNRERLRDPGLFPSAPKSDF
;
A
#
# COMPACT_ATOMS: atom_id res chain seq x y z
N MET A 1 -20.48 -6.68 22.83
CA MET A 1 -20.31 -6.75 21.36
C MET A 1 -18.82 -6.71 21.07
N ALA A 2 -18.26 -7.66 20.31
CA ALA A 2 -16.84 -7.66 19.94
C ALA A 2 -16.67 -6.89 18.63
N LEU A 3 -16.00 -5.74 18.66
CA LEU A 3 -15.67 -4.96 17.47
C LEU A 3 -14.33 -5.47 16.94
N PRO A 4 -14.17 -5.98 15.70
CA PRO A 4 -12.85 -6.38 15.23
C PRO A 4 -11.90 -5.18 15.18
N ASN A 5 -10.62 -5.36 15.55
CA ASN A 5 -9.61 -4.30 15.48
C ASN A 5 -9.05 -4.14 14.06
N ILE A 6 -9.94 -4.01 13.08
CA ILE A 6 -9.61 -3.89 11.65
C ILE A 6 -10.27 -2.61 11.14
N TRP A 7 -9.45 -1.69 10.62
CA TRP A 7 -9.87 -0.35 10.25
C TRP A 7 -9.43 0.00 8.84
N HIS A 8 -10.39 0.34 7.98
CA HIS A 8 -10.13 0.72 6.60
C HIS A 8 -10.04 2.24 6.45
N ARG A 9 -8.96 2.72 5.83
CA ARG A 9 -8.80 4.13 5.49
C ARG A 9 -9.60 4.48 4.25
N ARG A 10 -10.45 5.50 4.36
CA ARG A 10 -11.12 6.18 3.25
C ARG A 10 -10.83 7.67 3.29
N LYS A 11 -10.81 8.30 2.12
CA LYS A 11 -10.79 9.76 2.00
C LYS A 11 -12.20 10.24 1.66
N VAL A 12 -12.60 11.34 2.26
CA VAL A 12 -13.86 12.05 2.01
C VAL A 12 -13.54 13.38 1.34
N ALA A 13 -14.50 13.98 0.64
CA ALA A 13 -14.37 15.33 0.10
C ALA A 13 -14.00 16.35 1.19
N GLU A 14 -13.22 17.38 0.82
CA GLU A 14 -12.77 18.43 1.75
C GLU A 14 -13.94 19.22 2.37
N THR A 15 -15.05 19.33 1.66
CA THR A 15 -16.29 19.98 2.15
C THR A 15 -16.94 19.23 3.32
N ALA A 16 -16.66 17.93 3.47
CA ALA A 16 -17.13 17.11 4.57
C ALA A 16 -16.00 16.77 5.56
N ALA A 17 -14.88 17.52 5.52
CA ALA A 17 -13.81 17.37 6.48
C ALA A 17 -14.31 17.64 7.91
N ARG A 18 -13.92 16.77 8.84
CA ARG A 18 -14.20 16.93 10.28
C ARG A 18 -12.92 16.92 11.08
N SER A 19 -13.02 17.35 12.33
CA SER A 19 -11.92 17.38 13.28
C SER A 19 -11.33 15.98 13.52
N CYS A 20 -10.01 15.86 13.47
CA CYS A 20 -9.28 14.66 13.87
C CYS A 20 -9.57 14.30 15.34
N ASP A 21 -9.67 13.01 15.66
CA ASP A 21 -9.93 12.53 17.02
C ASP A 21 -8.75 12.75 17.99
N VAL A 22 -7.55 13.02 17.47
CA VAL A 22 -6.31 13.20 18.26
C VAL A 22 -5.94 14.67 18.43
N CYS A 23 -5.85 15.44 17.33
CA CYS A 23 -5.46 16.85 17.38
C CYS A 23 -6.56 17.84 17.02
N HIS A 24 -7.76 17.37 16.73
CA HIS A 24 -8.91 18.19 16.34
C HIS A 24 -8.74 19.08 15.10
N LYS A 25 -7.62 18.95 14.37
CA LYS A 25 -7.43 19.63 13.08
C LYS A 25 -8.39 19.05 12.02
N PRO A 26 -8.95 19.89 11.13
CA PRO A 26 -9.83 19.42 10.07
C PRO A 26 -9.08 18.42 9.17
N SER A 27 -9.71 17.28 8.93
CA SER A 27 -9.12 16.15 8.22
C SER A 27 -10.14 15.52 7.29
N SER A 28 -9.71 15.15 6.09
CA SER A 28 -10.50 14.43 5.09
C SER A 28 -10.32 12.91 5.14
N SER A 29 -9.42 12.40 5.99
CA SER A 29 -9.17 10.96 6.14
C SER A 29 -9.99 10.35 7.28
N VAL A 30 -10.60 9.21 7.01
CA VAL A 30 -11.51 8.50 7.92
C VAL A 30 -11.09 7.05 8.05
N LEU A 31 -11.05 6.53 9.28
CA LEU A 31 -10.94 5.11 9.55
C LEU A 31 -12.33 4.54 9.84
N ILE A 32 -12.68 3.45 9.14
CA ILE A 32 -14.00 2.83 9.18
C ILE A 32 -13.84 1.34 9.39
N THR A 33 -14.60 0.77 10.33
CA THR A 33 -14.68 -0.69 10.50
C THR A 33 -15.36 -1.36 9.31
N PRO A 34 -15.03 -2.62 8.96
CA PRO A 34 -15.66 -3.33 7.84
C PRO A 34 -17.19 -3.40 7.99
N ASP A 35 -17.67 -3.58 9.21
CA ASP A 35 -19.09 -3.64 9.57
C ASP A 35 -19.80 -2.27 9.56
N LYS A 36 -19.08 -1.16 9.31
CA LYS A 36 -19.59 0.22 9.37
C LYS A 36 -20.23 0.61 10.71
N LYS A 37 -19.99 -0.16 11.78
CA LYS A 37 -20.50 0.10 13.14
C LYS A 37 -19.85 1.33 13.77
N ASP A 38 -18.58 1.54 13.46
CA ASP A 38 -17.81 2.66 13.98
C ASP A 38 -16.91 3.29 12.92
N PHE A 39 -16.80 4.61 12.99
CA PHE A 39 -15.95 5.43 12.13
C PHE A 39 -15.46 6.68 12.86
N PHE A 40 -14.30 7.19 12.44
CA PHE A 40 -13.75 8.44 12.97
C PHE A 40 -12.70 9.06 12.06
N TYR A 41 -12.51 10.37 12.25
CA TYR A 41 -11.61 11.18 11.44
C TYR A 41 -10.21 11.23 12.05
N ILE A 42 -9.20 11.08 11.20
CA ILE A 42 -7.79 11.10 11.56
C ILE A 42 -7.04 11.92 10.52
N CYS A 43 -6.11 12.76 10.96
CA CYS A 43 -5.21 13.42 10.03
C CYS A 43 -4.08 12.47 9.59
N PRO A 44 -3.54 12.65 8.38
CA PRO A 44 -2.43 11.81 7.89
C PRO A 44 -1.15 11.91 8.74
N ALA A 45 -1.01 12.95 9.59
CA ALA A 45 0.10 13.03 10.54
C ALA A 45 -0.04 11.96 11.64
N HIS A 46 -1.19 11.86 12.30
CA HIS A 46 -1.41 10.84 13.36
C HIS A 46 -1.53 9.42 12.81
N LEU A 47 -1.82 9.26 11.52
CA LEU A 47 -1.81 7.94 10.88
C LEU A 47 -0.38 7.35 10.78
N LYS A 48 0.65 8.20 10.76
CA LYS A 48 2.06 7.77 10.74
C LYS A 48 2.63 7.47 12.13
N ASP A 49 1.89 7.81 13.19
CA ASP A 49 2.34 7.63 14.56
C ASP A 49 2.29 6.16 14.97
N ARG A 50 3.47 5.61 15.31
CA ARG A 50 3.65 4.19 15.68
C ARG A 50 2.83 3.78 16.91
N GLY A 51 2.52 4.72 17.80
CA GLY A 51 1.73 4.47 19.01
C GLY A 51 0.21 4.49 18.80
N PHE A 52 -0.25 4.90 17.62
CA PHE A 52 -1.67 5.11 17.33
C PHE A 52 -2.26 3.99 16.49
N CYS A 53 -1.73 3.81 15.28
CA CYS A 53 -2.13 2.78 14.33
C CYS A 53 -0.91 2.01 13.86
N SER A 54 -0.96 0.69 13.94
CA SER A 54 -0.05 -0.17 13.18
C SER A 54 -0.77 -0.58 11.89
N PRO A 55 -0.17 -0.40 10.71
CA PRO A 55 -0.76 -0.93 9.50
C PRO A 55 -0.87 -2.44 9.63
N ILE A 56 -2.09 -2.98 9.42
CA ILE A 56 -2.28 -4.43 9.26
C ILE A 56 -1.85 -4.69 7.82
N ILE A 57 -0.55 -4.82 7.64
CA ILE A 57 -0.02 -5.43 6.45
C ILE A 57 0.05 -6.90 6.83
N ASP A 58 -0.76 -7.74 6.21
CA ASP A 58 -0.54 -9.18 6.28
C ASP A 58 0.95 -9.41 6.00
N GLU A 59 1.64 -10.13 6.87
CA GLU A 59 3.08 -10.37 6.77
C GLU A 59 3.48 -10.92 5.38
N GLU A 60 2.52 -11.55 4.69
CA GLU A 60 2.61 -12.00 3.30
C GLU A 60 2.75 -10.88 2.26
N GLU A 61 2.12 -9.71 2.44
CA GLU A 61 2.27 -8.58 1.50
C GLU A 61 3.62 -7.88 1.70
N VAL A 62 4.11 -7.76 2.94
CA VAL A 62 5.48 -7.27 3.18
C VAL A 62 6.51 -8.26 2.63
N ALA A 63 6.27 -9.56 2.79
CA ALA A 63 7.11 -10.59 2.21
C ALA A 63 7.03 -10.61 0.67
N ALA A 64 5.85 -10.40 0.08
CA ALA A 64 5.66 -10.34 -1.35
C ALA A 64 6.30 -9.08 -1.95
N ARG A 65 6.19 -7.92 -1.29
CA ARG A 65 6.89 -6.70 -1.73
C ARG A 65 8.40 -6.83 -1.58
N LYS A 66 8.91 -7.41 -0.49
CA LYS A 66 10.35 -7.70 -0.34
C LYS A 66 10.85 -8.73 -1.36
N LYS A 67 10.06 -9.75 -1.69
CA LYS A 67 10.39 -10.74 -2.73
C LYS A 67 10.39 -10.12 -4.13
N LYS A 68 9.43 -9.25 -4.44
CA LYS A 68 9.40 -8.50 -5.70
C LYS A 68 10.58 -7.55 -5.81
N GLU A 69 10.87 -6.78 -4.77
CA GLU A 69 12.00 -5.85 -4.74
C GLU A 69 13.37 -6.57 -4.81
N ALA A 70 13.47 -7.77 -4.22
CA ALA A 70 14.66 -8.63 -4.36
C ALA A 70 14.79 -9.19 -5.80
N MET A 71 13.70 -9.66 -6.40
CA MET A 71 13.69 -10.13 -7.79
C MET A 71 14.01 -9.00 -8.76
N ASP A 72 13.49 -7.80 -8.55
CA ASP A 72 13.77 -6.65 -9.41
C ASP A 72 15.25 -6.22 -9.36
N ARG A 73 15.88 -6.27 -8.19
CA ARG A 73 17.33 -6.02 -8.04
C ARG A 73 18.19 -7.10 -8.69
N GLU A 74 17.77 -8.36 -8.65
CA GLU A 74 18.45 -9.45 -9.36
C GLU A 74 18.30 -9.29 -10.88
N ILE A 75 17.11 -8.91 -11.34
CA ILE A 75 16.82 -8.64 -12.75
C ILE A 75 17.66 -7.46 -13.26
N GLU A 76 17.83 -6.38 -12.49
CA GLU A 76 18.69 -5.26 -12.85
C GLU A 76 20.16 -5.64 -12.96
N LYS A 77 20.69 -6.42 -12.02
CA LYS A 77 22.09 -6.91 -12.08
C LYS A 77 22.32 -7.80 -13.30
N VAL A 78 21.39 -8.71 -13.60
CA VAL A 78 21.50 -9.58 -14.77
C VAL A 78 21.44 -8.79 -16.07
N LYS A 79 20.62 -7.73 -16.15
CA LYS A 79 20.61 -6.81 -17.30
C LYS A 79 21.94 -6.08 -17.45
N GLN A 80 22.48 -5.53 -16.37
CA GLN A 80 23.76 -4.82 -16.40
C GLN A 80 24.92 -5.75 -16.82
N GLU A 81 24.99 -6.96 -16.26
CA GLU A 81 26.01 -7.94 -16.65
C GLU A 81 25.88 -8.40 -18.11
N TYR A 82 24.64 -8.50 -18.62
CA TYR A 82 24.40 -8.86 -20.01
C TYR A 82 24.83 -7.73 -20.95
N GLU A 83 24.48 -6.48 -20.63
CA GLU A 83 24.88 -5.29 -21.41
C GLU A 83 26.39 -5.09 -21.44
N GLU A 84 27.10 -5.26 -20.31
CA GLU A 84 28.57 -5.19 -20.28
C GLU A 84 29.22 -6.32 -21.08
N LYS A 85 28.71 -7.55 -20.98
CA LYS A 85 29.22 -8.68 -21.78
C LYS A 85 29.00 -8.44 -23.27
N MET A 86 27.87 -7.87 -23.67
CA MET A 86 27.58 -7.52 -25.06
C MET A 86 28.48 -6.39 -25.57
N LYS A 87 28.67 -5.32 -24.78
CA LYS A 87 29.60 -4.22 -25.13
C LYS A 87 31.03 -4.73 -25.27
N ARG A 88 31.51 -5.56 -24.35
CA ARG A 88 32.86 -6.14 -24.39
C ARG A 88 33.06 -7.11 -25.57
N LYS A 89 32.01 -7.82 -26.01
CA LYS A 89 32.04 -8.63 -27.24
C LYS A 89 32.14 -7.74 -28.48
N LYS A 90 31.31 -6.70 -28.56
CA LYS A 90 31.30 -5.74 -29.68
C LYS A 90 32.61 -4.95 -29.78
N GLU A 91 33.24 -4.59 -28.66
CA GLU A 91 34.55 -3.94 -28.63
C GLU A 91 35.67 -4.87 -29.11
N LYS A 92 35.72 -6.11 -28.60
CA LYS A 92 36.69 -7.12 -29.07
C LYS A 92 36.53 -7.45 -30.56
N GLU A 93 35.32 -7.39 -31.09
CA GLU A 93 35.04 -7.58 -32.52
C GLU A 93 35.45 -6.38 -33.39
N LYS A 94 35.42 -5.16 -32.84
CA LYS A 94 35.91 -3.94 -33.51
C LYS A 94 37.44 -3.88 -33.50
N GLU A 95 38.05 -4.20 -32.36
CA GLU A 95 39.50 -4.22 -32.17
C GLU A 95 40.17 -5.28 -33.08
N LYS A 96 39.57 -6.48 -33.19
CA LYS A 96 39.98 -7.50 -34.18
C LYS A 96 39.78 -7.10 -35.64
N LYS A 97 38.96 -6.08 -35.91
CA LYS A 97 38.74 -5.54 -37.27
C LYS A 97 39.78 -4.48 -37.62
N ASP A 98 40.33 -3.77 -36.63
CA ASP A 98 41.34 -2.72 -36.81
C ASP A 98 42.79 -3.26 -36.82
N GLU A 99 43.10 -4.38 -36.16
CA GLU A 99 44.47 -4.94 -36.11
C GLU A 99 44.83 -5.91 -37.28
N GLY A 100 43.91 -6.18 -38.21
CA GLY A 100 44.11 -7.20 -39.26
C GLY A 100 43.79 -6.71 -40.67
N GLY A 101 44.78 -6.09 -41.32
CA GLY A 101 44.70 -5.73 -42.74
C GLY A 101 44.60 -6.95 -43.68
N LYS A 102 43.63 -6.89 -44.61
CA LYS A 102 43.49 -7.68 -45.86
C LYS A 102 43.48 -9.23 -45.75
N LYS A 103 42.28 -9.83 -45.77
CA LYS A 103 41.90 -10.80 -46.83
C LYS A 103 40.40 -11.15 -46.86
N ASP A 104 39.86 -10.97 -48.07
CA ASP A 104 38.77 -11.69 -48.74
C ASP A 104 37.29 -11.53 -48.37
N LYS A 105 36.53 -11.52 -49.46
CA LYS A 105 35.21 -10.92 -49.73
C LYS A 105 34.02 -11.74 -49.22
N ASP A 106 34.25 -12.70 -48.31
CA ASP A 106 33.26 -13.71 -47.90
C ASP A 106 32.72 -13.49 -46.46
N LYS A 107 33.33 -12.58 -45.68
CA LYS A 107 32.97 -12.29 -44.28
C LYS A 107 31.89 -11.21 -44.09
N ASP A 108 31.51 -10.52 -45.18
CA ASP A 108 30.61 -9.36 -45.12
C ASP A 108 29.12 -9.76 -44.99
N LYS A 109 28.79 -11.01 -45.34
CA LYS A 109 27.42 -11.53 -45.27
C LYS A 109 27.06 -12.07 -43.89
N ASP A 110 28.02 -12.65 -43.16
CA ASP A 110 27.84 -13.13 -41.78
C ASP A 110 27.78 -11.99 -40.76
N LYS A 111 28.64 -10.97 -40.92
CA LYS A 111 28.69 -9.83 -39.98
C LYS A 111 27.43 -8.96 -40.03
N LYS A 112 26.73 -8.94 -41.18
CA LYS A 112 25.43 -8.27 -41.35
C LYS A 112 24.26 -9.08 -40.77
N LYS A 113 24.38 -10.42 -40.74
CA LYS A 113 23.39 -11.31 -40.10
C LYS A 113 23.48 -11.26 -38.58
N GLU A 114 24.68 -11.31 -38.01
CA GLU A 114 24.88 -11.19 -36.55
C GLU A 114 24.42 -9.82 -36.02
N ASP A 115 24.69 -8.71 -36.72
CA ASP A 115 24.28 -7.37 -36.27
C ASP A 115 22.74 -7.14 -36.41
N GLU A 116 22.07 -7.84 -37.32
CA GLU A 116 20.59 -7.88 -37.37
C GLU A 116 20.00 -8.76 -36.26
N GLU A 117 20.62 -9.90 -35.98
CA GLU A 117 20.17 -10.86 -34.96
C GLU A 117 20.36 -10.28 -33.55
N ASP A 118 21.46 -9.56 -33.30
CA ASP A 118 21.69 -8.80 -32.05
C ASP A 118 20.71 -7.62 -31.89
N LYS A 119 20.39 -6.90 -32.96
CA LYS A 119 19.38 -5.82 -32.92
C LYS A 119 17.97 -6.36 -32.68
N LYS A 120 17.68 -7.55 -33.19
CA LYS A 120 16.40 -8.24 -32.97
C LYS A 120 16.29 -8.78 -31.54
N ALA A 121 17.38 -9.33 -31.00
CA ALA A 121 17.48 -9.77 -29.62
C ALA A 121 17.42 -8.60 -28.61
N GLU A 122 18.01 -7.44 -28.93
CA GLU A 122 17.85 -6.24 -28.10
C GLU A 122 16.42 -5.70 -28.15
N LYS A 123 15.78 -5.64 -29.34
CA LYS A 123 14.36 -5.25 -29.42
C LYS A 123 13.43 -6.19 -28.67
N GLU A 124 13.62 -7.50 -28.77
CA GLU A 124 12.81 -8.47 -28.02
C GLU A 124 13.04 -8.34 -26.50
N LYS A 125 14.25 -8.00 -26.06
CA LYS A 125 14.54 -7.70 -24.65
C LYS A 125 13.88 -6.40 -24.23
N ASP A 126 13.98 -5.33 -25.01
CA ASP A 126 13.33 -4.05 -24.74
C ASP A 126 11.80 -4.18 -24.68
N ASP A 127 11.19 -4.96 -25.59
CA ASP A 127 9.76 -5.23 -25.60
C ASP A 127 9.33 -6.13 -24.43
N LYS A 128 10.20 -7.04 -23.98
CA LYS A 128 9.96 -7.86 -22.78
C LYS A 128 10.14 -7.06 -21.49
N ILE A 129 11.04 -6.08 -21.47
CA ILE A 129 11.22 -5.15 -20.35
C ILE A 129 10.06 -4.17 -20.28
N LYS A 130 9.61 -3.63 -21.43
CA LYS A 130 8.42 -2.78 -21.50
C LYS A 130 7.18 -3.53 -21.06
N SER A 131 6.94 -4.76 -21.52
CA SER A 131 5.77 -5.55 -21.08
C SER A 131 5.79 -5.91 -19.59
N ILE A 132 6.97 -6.06 -18.97
CA ILE A 132 7.10 -6.21 -17.51
C ILE A 132 6.88 -4.87 -16.78
N GLN A 133 7.34 -3.74 -17.34
CA GLN A 133 7.06 -2.41 -16.80
C GLN A 133 5.58 -2.03 -16.91
N THR A 134 4.87 -2.44 -17.96
CA THR A 134 3.42 -2.22 -18.09
C THR A 134 2.59 -3.23 -17.29
N GLY A 135 3.16 -4.39 -16.92
CA GLY A 135 2.54 -5.40 -16.05
C GLY A 135 2.77 -5.17 -14.55
N GLY A 136 3.73 -4.31 -14.20
CA GLY A 136 3.90 -3.78 -12.85
C GLY A 136 2.84 -2.73 -12.57
N SER A 137 1.68 -3.20 -12.11
CA SER A 137 0.60 -2.44 -11.49
C SER A 137 1.08 -1.08 -10.99
N GLU A 138 0.58 0.00 -11.59
CA GLU A 138 0.73 1.36 -11.12
C GLU A 138 0.43 1.41 -9.61
N ALA A 139 1.49 1.39 -8.80
CA ALA A 139 1.41 1.75 -7.40
C ALA A 139 1.11 3.24 -7.39
N ASN A 140 -0.18 3.56 -7.36
CA ASN A 140 -0.68 4.91 -7.15
C ASN A 140 0.04 5.50 -5.92
N PRO A 141 0.33 6.80 -5.88
CA PRO A 141 1.02 7.47 -4.76
C PRO A 141 0.23 7.46 -3.42
N ASP A 142 -0.86 6.69 -3.35
CA ASP A 142 -1.69 6.40 -2.19
C ASP A 142 -1.39 5.03 -1.54
N ASP A 143 -0.23 4.43 -1.82
CA ASP A 143 0.33 3.15 -1.32
C ASP A 143 0.59 3.10 0.21
N ALA A 144 -0.12 3.92 0.99
CA ALA A 144 -0.21 3.74 2.42
C ALA A 144 -1.16 2.56 2.68
N PRO A 145 -0.84 1.66 3.64
CA PRO A 145 -1.66 0.51 3.97
C PRO A 145 -3.12 0.92 4.09
N ARG A 146 -4.00 0.27 3.34
CA ARG A 146 -5.43 0.63 3.35
C ARG A 146 -6.11 0.15 4.63
N ILE A 147 -5.47 -0.77 5.35
CA ILE A 147 -5.99 -1.46 6.53
C ILE A 147 -5.04 -1.21 7.71
N PHE A 148 -5.61 -0.86 8.85
CA PHE A 148 -4.90 -0.53 10.10
C PHE A 148 -5.51 -1.28 11.29
N ALA A 149 -4.66 -1.57 12.27
CA ALA A 149 -5.02 -1.99 13.61
C ALA A 149 -4.75 -0.82 14.54
N LEU A 150 -5.71 -0.52 15.41
CA LEU A 150 -5.48 0.46 16.47
C LEU A 150 -4.62 -0.17 17.56
N HIS A 151 -3.76 0.64 18.18
CA HIS A 151 -3.08 0.22 19.38
C HIS A 151 -4.08 -0.06 20.53
N LYS A 152 -3.72 -0.95 21.45
CA LYS A 152 -4.61 -1.51 22.50
C LYS A 152 -5.42 -0.44 23.23
N ASN A 153 -4.79 0.66 23.64
CA ASN A 153 -5.45 1.74 24.38
C ASN A 153 -6.52 2.45 23.53
N PHE A 154 -6.22 2.78 22.28
CA PHE A 154 -7.17 3.45 21.39
C PHE A 154 -8.32 2.52 21.03
N TYR A 155 -8.03 1.26 20.72
CA TYR A 155 -9.05 0.26 20.46
C TYR A 155 -10.00 0.07 21.66
N GLN A 156 -9.46 0.01 22.89
CA GLN A 156 -10.25 -0.06 24.12
C GLN A 156 -11.13 1.18 24.30
N MET A 157 -10.60 2.39 24.08
CA MET A 157 -11.40 3.62 24.12
C MET A 157 -12.56 3.59 23.11
N ARG A 158 -12.37 3.02 21.91
CA ARG A 158 -13.46 2.87 20.93
C ARG A 158 -14.53 1.91 21.44
N ILE A 159 -14.14 0.76 22.00
CA ILE A 159 -15.08 -0.20 22.60
C ILE A 159 -15.87 0.46 23.73
N ASP A 160 -15.19 1.17 24.63
CA ASP A 160 -15.82 1.80 25.79
C ASP A 160 -16.74 2.94 25.35
N ARG A 161 -16.38 3.70 24.30
CA ARG A 161 -17.27 4.70 23.70
C ARG A 161 -18.56 4.06 23.19
N ILE A 162 -18.49 2.96 22.45
CA ILE A 162 -19.67 2.24 21.94
C ILE A 162 -20.52 1.73 23.11
N ARG A 163 -19.89 1.09 24.10
CA ARG A 163 -20.59 0.57 25.29
C ARG A 163 -21.28 1.70 26.08
N ASN A 164 -20.60 2.83 26.26
CA ASN A 164 -21.14 3.98 26.97
C ASN A 164 -22.31 4.61 26.20
N MET A 165 -22.24 4.67 24.86
CA MET A 165 -23.36 5.12 24.03
C MET A 165 -24.58 4.19 24.15
N GLU A 166 -24.38 2.87 24.15
CA GLU A 166 -25.46 1.89 24.34
C GLU A 166 -26.09 2.00 25.74
N ILE A 167 -25.26 2.14 26.78
CA ILE A 167 -25.75 2.32 28.17
C ILE A 167 -26.51 3.64 28.29
N ALA A 168 -25.99 4.75 27.76
CA ALA A 168 -26.67 6.03 27.79
C ALA A 168 -28.02 6.00 27.04
N ARG A 169 -28.08 5.29 25.91
CA ARG A 169 -29.33 5.07 25.18
C ARG A 169 -30.34 4.28 26.02
N ARG A 170 -29.93 3.15 26.61
CA ARG A 170 -30.79 2.34 27.49
C ARG A 170 -31.26 3.11 28.71
N ASN A 171 -30.38 3.90 29.32
CA ASN A 171 -30.74 4.73 30.47
C ASN A 171 -31.74 5.82 30.09
N ARG A 172 -31.59 6.44 28.92
CA ARG A 172 -32.56 7.40 28.39
C ARG A 172 -33.93 6.77 28.13
N GLU A 173 -33.97 5.53 27.64
CA GLU A 173 -35.21 4.78 27.44
C GLU A 173 -35.87 4.45 28.78
N ARG A 174 -35.10 4.01 29.78
CA ARG A 174 -35.62 3.78 31.14
C ARG A 174 -36.16 5.06 31.79
N LEU A 175 -35.46 6.18 31.67
CA LEU A 175 -35.91 7.47 32.23
C LEU A 175 -37.21 7.99 31.60
N ARG A 176 -37.59 7.49 30.42
CA ARG A 176 -38.89 7.79 29.80
C ARG A 176 -40.03 6.94 30.37
N ASP A 177 -39.73 5.87 31.09
CA ASP A 177 -40.74 5.03 31.72
C ASP A 177 -41.29 5.73 32.98
N PRO A 178 -42.59 6.09 33.00
CA PRO A 178 -43.21 6.75 34.16
C PRO A 178 -43.16 5.89 35.44
N GLY A 179 -43.02 4.57 35.31
CA GLY A 179 -42.92 3.64 36.44
C GLY A 179 -41.53 3.48 37.03
N LEU A 180 -40.50 4.13 36.46
CA LEU A 180 -39.12 4.00 36.95
C LEU A 180 -38.89 4.73 38.28
N PHE A 181 -39.56 5.85 38.50
CA PHE A 181 -39.40 6.64 39.72
C PHE A 181 -40.36 6.12 40.79
N PRO A 182 -39.88 5.90 42.04
CA PRO A 182 -40.77 5.52 43.13
C PRO A 182 -41.81 6.62 43.36
N SER A 183 -43.07 6.23 43.50
CA SER A 183 -44.14 7.15 43.88
C SER A 183 -43.96 7.57 45.33
N ALA A 184 -44.39 8.80 45.64
CA ALA A 184 -44.38 9.29 47.02
C ALA A 184 -45.29 8.38 47.89
N PRO A 185 -44.87 8.03 49.12
CA PRO A 185 -45.70 7.29 50.05
C PRO A 185 -47.02 8.02 50.27
N LYS A 186 -48.15 7.31 50.15
CA LYS A 186 -49.45 7.85 50.53
C LYS A 186 -49.52 7.82 52.05
N SER A 187 -49.52 8.98 52.68
CA SER A 187 -49.72 9.12 54.12
C SER A 187 -51.20 8.91 54.43
N ASP A 188 -51.58 7.66 54.70
CA ASP A 188 -52.88 7.35 55.31
C ASP A 188 -52.71 7.50 56.83
N PHE A 189 -52.90 8.72 57.32
CA PHE A 189 -53.10 9.04 58.75
C PHE A 189 -54.59 9.26 59.01
#